data_AF-A0A0A0N3C3-F1
#
_entry.id   AF-A0A0A0N3C3-F1
#
_cell.length_a   1.000
_cell.length_b   1.000
_cell.length_c   1.000
_cell.angle_alpha   90.00
_cell.angle_beta   90.00
_cell.angle_gamma   90.00
#
_symmetry.space_group_name_H-M   'P 1'
#
loop_
_entity.id
_entity.type
_entity.pdbx_description
1 polymer ?
#
loop_
_entity_poly.entity_id
_entity_poly.type
_entity_poly.pdbx_seq_one_letter_code
_entity_poly.pdbx_strand_id
1 'polypeptide(L)'
;MIPLFGDSMADGKRWVLEGRLISVALQALRLGTSVVLDFGLWSRDERSALRWLAQSAGASCQVVYLPVDKDVQLARVARRQETTPHQTFPMSEADLDAWREQFQVPDAAELDGAEIPSPPAGWPSWPDWAVDKWPSCTDS
;
A
#
# COMPACT_ATOMS: atom_id res chain seq x y z
N MET A 1 2.55 -9.70 11.84
CA MET A 1 3.57 -8.65 11.70
C MET A 1 3.81 -8.03 13.08
N ILE A 2 5.06 -7.99 13.53
CA ILE A 2 5.45 -7.29 14.77
C ILE A 2 5.36 -5.78 14.47
N PRO A 3 4.70 -4.97 15.33
CA PRO A 3 4.61 -3.53 15.09
C PRO A 3 5.98 -2.88 15.28
N LEU A 4 6.57 -2.38 14.19
CA LEU A 4 7.89 -1.74 14.23
C LEU A 4 7.92 -0.48 15.10
N PHE A 5 6.81 0.26 15.15
CA PHE A 5 6.71 1.53 15.87
C PHE A 5 5.73 1.50 17.06
N GLY A 6 5.12 0.34 17.35
CA GLY A 6 4.08 0.21 18.39
C GLY A 6 2.75 0.91 18.08
N ASP A 7 2.67 1.68 16.99
CA ASP A 7 1.49 2.40 16.50
C ASP A 7 1.38 2.25 14.97
N SER A 8 0.14 2.25 14.47
CA SER A 8 -0.21 2.04 13.06
C SER A 8 0.19 3.21 12.15
N MET A 9 0.12 4.45 12.65
CA MET A 9 0.48 5.65 11.88
C MET A 9 1.87 6.17 12.22
N ALA A 10 2.33 5.89 13.45
CA ALA A 10 3.71 6.08 13.88
C ALA A 10 4.24 7.51 13.62
N ASP A 11 3.37 8.51 13.72
CA ASP A 11 3.70 9.93 13.47
C ASP A 11 4.39 10.15 12.11
N GLY A 12 3.86 9.52 11.05
CA GLY A 12 4.37 9.63 9.69
C GLY A 12 5.61 8.79 9.37
N LYS A 13 6.23 8.13 10.35
CA LYS A 13 7.37 7.20 10.12
C LYS A 13 7.00 6.05 9.19
N ARG A 14 5.72 5.66 9.18
CA ARG A 14 5.17 4.69 8.23
C ARG A 14 5.43 5.12 6.78
N TRP A 15 5.18 6.38 6.43
CA TRP A 15 5.36 6.90 5.08
C TRP A 15 6.82 6.91 4.64
N VAL A 16 7.73 7.21 5.58
CA VAL A 16 9.18 7.13 5.34
C VAL A 16 9.63 5.68 5.15
N LEU A 17 9.06 4.72 5.86
CA LEU A 17 9.37 3.31 5.67
C LEU A 17 8.83 2.80 4.32
N GLU A 18 7.56 3.05 4.02
CA GLU A 18 6.94 2.66 2.75
C GLU A 18 7.68 3.28 1.56
N GLY A 19 8.07 4.54 1.64
CA GLY A 19 8.91 5.16 0.61
C GLY A 19 10.24 4.45 0.41
N ARG A 20 10.92 4.01 1.48
CA ARG A 20 12.15 3.22 1.33
C ARG A 20 11.90 1.86 0.69
N LEU A 21 10.78 1.20 1.00
CA LEU A 21 10.39 -0.04 0.33
C LEU A 21 10.12 0.19 -1.17
N ILE A 22 9.48 1.30 -1.53
CA ILE A 22 9.24 1.69 -2.92
C ILE A 22 10.57 1.97 -3.65
N SER A 23 11.47 2.73 -3.04
CA SER A 23 12.79 3.03 -3.63
C SER A 23 13.58 1.74 -3.93
N VAL A 24 13.63 0.80 -2.97
CA VAL A 24 14.26 -0.51 -3.17
C VAL A 24 13.54 -1.31 -4.27
N ALA A 25 12.21 -1.29 -4.32
CA ALA A 25 11.45 -1.95 -5.38
C ALA A 25 11.80 -1.39 -6.77
N LEU A 26 11.88 -0.07 -6.93
CA LEU A 26 12.24 0.56 -8.20
C LEU A 26 13.67 0.20 -8.63
N GLN A 27 14.61 0.15 -7.68
CA GLN A 27 15.98 -0.32 -7.95
C GLN A 27 15.99 -1.79 -8.44
N ALA A 28 15.25 -2.67 -7.77
CA ALA A 28 15.14 -4.07 -8.16
C ALA A 28 14.50 -4.25 -9.55
N LEU A 29 13.45 -3.48 -9.86
CA LEU A 29 12.81 -3.49 -11.19
C LEU A 29 13.80 -3.07 -12.30
N ARG A 30 14.60 -2.02 -12.08
CA ARG A 30 15.63 -1.58 -13.04
C ARG A 30 16.74 -2.61 -13.25
N LEU A 31 16.98 -3.48 -12.27
CA LEU A 31 17.89 -4.62 -12.38
C LEU A 31 17.22 -5.85 -13.04
N GLY A 32 15.98 -5.75 -13.50
CA GLY A 32 15.25 -6.84 -14.15
C GLY A 32 14.64 -7.86 -13.19
N THR A 33 14.52 -7.52 -11.89
CA THR A 33 13.93 -8.39 -10.87
C THR A 33 12.46 -8.01 -10.64
N SER A 34 11.56 -9.00 -10.70
CA SER A 34 10.15 -8.79 -10.35
C SER A 34 9.98 -8.54 -8.85
N VAL A 35 9.07 -7.65 -8.48
CA VAL A 35 8.82 -7.25 -7.09
C VAL A 35 7.35 -7.41 -6.74
N VAL A 36 7.08 -7.85 -5.50
CA VAL A 36 5.78 -7.73 -4.86
C VAL A 36 5.90 -6.68 -3.75
N LEU A 37 5.18 -5.58 -3.88
CA LEU A 37 5.03 -4.60 -2.81
C LEU A 37 3.89 -5.03 -1.89
N ASP A 38 4.22 -5.51 -0.69
CA ASP A 38 3.27 -6.01 0.30
C ASP A 38 3.20 -5.09 1.52
N PHE A 39 2.47 -3.98 1.36
CA PHE A 39 1.97 -3.15 2.45
C PHE A 39 0.56 -2.64 2.09
N GLY A 40 -0.14 -2.04 3.04
CA GLY A 40 -1.52 -1.62 2.82
C GLY A 40 -1.64 -0.49 1.79
N LEU A 41 -2.28 -0.77 0.65
CA LEU A 41 -2.65 0.20 -0.39
C LEU A 41 -4.13 0.55 -0.25
N TRP A 42 -4.43 1.72 0.30
CA TRP A 42 -5.76 2.14 0.74
C TRP A 42 -6.54 2.91 -0.32
N SER A 43 -5.87 3.76 -1.08
CA SER A 43 -6.53 4.64 -2.04
C SER A 43 -6.21 4.28 -3.49
N ARG A 44 -7.09 4.71 -4.39
CA ARG A 44 -6.86 4.67 -5.84
C ARG A 44 -5.62 5.47 -6.23
N ASP A 45 -5.35 6.59 -5.57
CA ASP A 45 -4.20 7.44 -5.86
C ASP A 45 -2.88 6.75 -5.49
N GLU A 46 -2.82 6.08 -4.34
CA GLU A 46 -1.66 5.27 -3.94
C GLU A 46 -1.35 4.20 -4.99
N ARG A 47 -2.37 3.46 -5.44
CA ARG A 47 -2.21 2.44 -6.48
C ARG A 47 -1.83 3.04 -7.82
N SER A 48 -2.43 4.16 -8.22
CA SER A 48 -2.14 4.83 -9.50
C SER A 48 -0.70 5.37 -9.54
N ALA A 49 -0.23 5.99 -8.46
CA ALA A 49 1.14 6.47 -8.34
C ALA A 49 2.15 5.31 -8.44
N LEU A 50 1.91 4.20 -7.75
CA LEU A 50 2.80 3.02 -7.81
C LEU A 50 2.80 2.36 -9.20
N ARG A 51 1.64 2.25 -9.84
CA ARG A 51 1.54 1.76 -11.23
C ARG A 51 2.34 2.66 -12.17
N TRP A 52 2.27 3.98 -11.99
CA TRP A 52 3.03 4.94 -12.80
C TRP A 52 4.53 4.80 -12.56
N LEU A 53 4.97 4.71 -11.30
CA LEU A 53 6.38 4.55 -10.95
C LEU A 53 6.97 3.27 -11.53
N ALA A 54 6.24 2.14 -11.47
CA ALA A 54 6.64 0.89 -12.10
C ALA A 54 6.78 1.03 -13.63
N GLN A 55 5.81 1.64 -14.30
CA GLN A 55 5.89 1.91 -15.75
C GLN A 55 7.09 2.80 -16.11
N SER A 56 7.35 3.83 -15.29
CA SER A 56 8.50 4.73 -15.48
C SER A 56 9.85 4.02 -15.30
N ALA A 57 9.88 2.94 -14.53
CA ALA A 57 11.04 2.06 -14.36
C ALA A 57 11.16 0.99 -15.48
N GLY A 58 10.28 1.02 -16.48
CA GLY A 58 10.26 0.06 -17.60
C GLY A 58 9.58 -1.27 -17.25
N ALA A 59 8.82 -1.34 -16.16
CA ALA A 59 8.13 -2.55 -15.74
C ALA A 59 6.61 -2.48 -15.97
N SER A 60 6.00 -3.63 -16.29
CA SER A 60 4.55 -3.80 -16.18
C SER A 60 4.11 -3.85 -14.71
N CYS A 61 2.90 -3.42 -14.40
CA CYS A 61 2.36 -3.45 -13.05
C CYS A 61 0.99 -4.15 -13.04
N GLN A 62 0.76 -5.01 -12.05
CA GLN A 62 -0.50 -5.70 -11.81
C GLN A 62 -0.98 -5.38 -10.39
N VAL A 63 -2.26 -5.03 -10.25
CA VAL A 63 -2.92 -4.89 -8.95
C VAL A 63 -3.55 -6.23 -8.57
N VAL A 64 -3.16 -6.79 -7.43
CA VAL A 64 -3.75 -8.02 -6.89
C VAL A 64 -4.64 -7.66 -5.71
N TYR A 65 -5.96 -7.80 -5.89
CA TYR A 65 -6.94 -7.57 -4.85
C TYR A 65 -7.48 -8.87 -4.28
N LEU A 66 -7.47 -8.99 -2.96
CA LEU A 66 -7.97 -10.15 -2.23
C LEU A 66 -9.19 -9.73 -1.41
N PRO A 67 -10.41 -9.75 -1.99
CA PRO A 67 -11.61 -9.40 -1.26
C PRO A 67 -11.79 -10.36 -0.07
N VAL A 68 -12.19 -9.79 1.06
CA VAL A 68 -12.48 -10.56 2.28
C VAL A 68 -13.72 -9.97 2.93
N ASP A 69 -14.65 -10.83 3.31
CA ASP A 69 -15.84 -10.41 4.05
C ASP A 69 -15.45 -9.95 5.46
N LYS A 70 -16.23 -9.01 6.03
CA LYS A 70 -15.97 -8.45 7.36
C LYS A 70 -15.85 -9.56 8.41
N ASP A 71 -16.81 -10.49 8.44
CA ASP A 71 -16.86 -11.56 9.43
C ASP A 71 -15.64 -12.50 9.32
N VAL A 72 -15.21 -12.79 8.09
CA VAL A 72 -14.01 -13.60 7.83
C VAL A 72 -12.75 -12.86 8.28
N GLN A 73 -12.67 -11.54 8.05
CA GLN A 73 -11.56 -10.70 8.50
C GLN A 73 -11.47 -10.68 10.04
N LEU A 74 -12.59 -10.44 10.72
CA LEU A 74 -12.70 -10.46 12.18
C LEU A 74 -12.26 -11.81 12.76
N ALA A 75 -12.79 -12.92 12.23
CA ALA A 75 -12.42 -14.25 12.68
C ALA A 75 -10.91 -14.53 12.51
N ARG A 76 -10.31 -14.08 11.39
CA ARG A 76 -8.87 -14.22 11.15
C ARG A 76 -8.02 -13.36 12.10
N VAL A 77 -8.47 -12.15 12.41
CA VAL A 77 -7.81 -11.25 13.38
C VAL A 77 -7.88 -11.86 14.78
N ALA A 78 -9.06 -12.25 15.25
CA ALA A 78 -9.27 -12.87 16.55
C ALA A 78 -8.39 -14.12 16.71
N ARG A 79 -8.42 -15.02 15.72
CA ARG A 79 -7.57 -16.22 15.73
C ARG A 79 -6.08 -15.87 15.85
N ARG A 80 -5.57 -14.89 15.09
CA ARG A 80 -4.16 -14.47 15.20
C ARG A 80 -3.82 -13.91 16.58
N GLN A 81 -4.74 -13.18 17.17
CA GLN A 81 -4.58 -12.62 18.52
C GLN A 81 -4.53 -13.73 19.57
N GLU A 82 -5.32 -14.80 19.41
CA GLU A 82 -5.30 -15.96 20.30
C GLU A 82 -4.04 -16.82 20.12
N THR A 83 -3.63 -17.09 18.87
CA THR A 83 -2.55 -18.07 18.61
C THR A 83 -1.16 -17.46 18.67
N THR A 84 -1.01 -16.20 18.26
CA THR A 84 0.29 -15.54 18.07
C THR A 84 0.24 -14.06 18.51
N PRO A 85 -0.20 -13.73 19.74
CA PRO A 85 -0.39 -12.34 20.18
C PRO A 85 0.88 -11.48 20.10
N HIS A 86 2.06 -12.09 20.27
CA HIS A 86 3.36 -11.41 20.22
C HIS A 86 3.86 -11.16 18.79
N GLN A 87 3.18 -11.68 17.76
CA GLN A 87 3.56 -11.52 16.34
C GLN A 87 2.49 -10.78 15.54
N THR A 88 1.47 -10.22 16.18
CA THR A 88 0.38 -9.50 15.51
C THR A 88 0.14 -8.16 16.18
N PHE A 89 -0.32 -7.19 15.39
CA PHE A 89 -0.84 -5.94 15.92
C PHE A 89 -2.26 -6.18 16.46
N PRO A 90 -2.59 -5.70 17.68
CA PRO A 90 -3.94 -5.80 18.22
C PRO A 90 -4.89 -4.90 17.43
N MET A 91 -6.04 -5.45 17.04
CA MET A 91 -7.04 -4.73 16.24
C MET A 91 -8.42 -5.08 16.81
N SER A 92 -9.19 -4.05 17.19
CA SER A 92 -10.58 -4.20 17.61
C SER A 92 -11.53 -4.24 16.40
N GLU A 93 -12.78 -4.65 16.62
CA GLU A 93 -13.81 -4.56 15.57
C GLU A 93 -14.04 -3.11 15.13
N ALA A 94 -14.04 -2.16 16.07
CA ALA A 94 -14.20 -0.74 15.78
C ALA A 94 -13.06 -0.20 14.89
N ASP A 95 -11.83 -0.68 15.10
CA ASP A 95 -10.70 -0.32 14.23
C ASP A 95 -10.95 -0.82 12.80
N LEU A 96 -11.35 -2.09 12.65
CA LEU A 96 -11.62 -2.68 11.34
C LEU A 96 -12.77 -1.98 10.61
N ASP A 97 -13.81 -1.58 11.32
CA ASP A 97 -14.94 -0.85 10.75
C ASP A 97 -14.52 0.52 10.25
N ALA A 98 -13.82 1.29 11.07
CA ALA A 98 -13.29 2.60 10.68
C ALA A 98 -12.33 2.51 9.49
N TRP A 99 -11.55 1.44 9.39
CA TRP A 99 -10.64 1.20 8.28
C TRP A 99 -11.37 0.80 6.99
N ARG A 100 -12.45 0.02 7.08
CA ARG A 100 -13.26 -0.35 5.92
C ARG A 100 -13.92 0.84 5.25
N GLU A 101 -14.31 1.86 6.02
CA GLU A 101 -14.86 3.10 5.47
C GLU A 101 -13.83 3.93 4.70
N GLN A 102 -12.54 3.80 5.05
CA GLN A 102 -11.45 4.53 4.39
C GLN A 102 -10.91 3.82 3.15
N PHE A 103 -11.02 2.49 3.09
CA PHE A 103 -10.48 1.69 2.00
C PHE A 103 -11.28 1.87 0.70
N GLN A 104 -10.59 2.28 -0.37
CA GLN A 104 -11.16 2.37 -1.70
C GLN A 104 -10.88 1.06 -2.46
N VAL A 105 -11.92 0.22 -2.60
CA VAL A 105 -11.85 -1.04 -3.36
C VAL A 105 -11.38 -0.76 -4.80
N PRO A 106 -10.38 -1.50 -5.32
CA PRO A 106 -9.93 -1.30 -6.69
C PRO A 106 -11.02 -1.68 -7.69
N ASP A 107 -11.20 -0.85 -8.72
CA ASP A 107 -12.14 -1.12 -9.80
C ASP A 107 -11.57 -2.09 -10.86
N ALA A 108 -12.41 -2.51 -11.81
CA ALA A 108 -12.00 -3.41 -12.88
C ALA A 108 -10.86 -2.84 -13.75
N ALA A 109 -10.83 -1.53 -13.98
CA ALA A 109 -9.80 -0.89 -14.79
C ALA A 109 -8.43 -0.93 -14.09
N GLU A 110 -8.41 -0.77 -12.76
CA GLU A 110 -7.19 -0.95 -11.96
C GLU A 110 -6.67 -2.38 -12.01
N LEU A 111 -7.56 -3.38 -11.96
CA LEU A 111 -7.21 -4.80 -11.98
C LEU A 111 -6.77 -5.31 -13.36
N ASP A 112 -7.39 -4.80 -14.43
CA ASP A 112 -7.07 -5.16 -15.82
C ASP A 112 -5.83 -4.43 -16.37
N GLY A 113 -5.22 -3.56 -15.56
CA GLY A 113 -4.02 -2.83 -15.97
C GLY A 113 -4.30 -1.74 -17.01
N ALA A 114 -5.51 -1.18 -17.05
CA ALA A 114 -5.93 -0.15 -17.98
C ALA A 114 -5.14 1.18 -17.81
N GLU A 115 -5.47 2.22 -18.56
CA GLU A 115 -4.78 3.51 -18.46
C GLU A 115 -4.74 4.06 -17.02
N ILE A 116 -3.59 4.62 -16.63
CA ILE A 116 -3.42 5.24 -15.32
C ILE A 116 -4.07 6.63 -15.38
N PRO A 117 -5.01 6.96 -14.46
CA PRO A 117 -5.63 8.28 -14.45
C PRO A 117 -4.62 9.39 -14.18
N SER A 118 -4.98 10.62 -14.50
CA SER A 118 -4.21 11.80 -14.06
C SER A 118 -4.22 11.90 -12.52
N PRO A 119 -3.17 12.50 -11.91
CA PRO A 119 -3.15 12.80 -10.48
C PRO A 119 -4.35 13.64 -10.04
N PRO A 120 -4.72 13.60 -8.75
CA PRO A 120 -5.80 14.42 -8.21
C PRO A 120 -5.51 15.93 -8.39
N ALA A 121 -6.58 16.73 -8.43
CA ALA A 121 -6.46 18.18 -8.61
C ALA A 121 -5.49 18.81 -7.58
N GLY A 122 -4.64 19.73 -8.06
CA GLY A 122 -3.59 20.36 -7.26
C GLY A 122 -2.23 19.67 -7.35
N TRP A 123 -2.15 18.47 -7.94
CA TRP A 123 -0.89 17.76 -8.16
C TRP A 123 -0.44 17.84 -9.62
N PRO A 124 0.80 18.31 -9.89
CA PRO A 124 1.28 18.46 -11.26
C PRO A 124 1.68 17.12 -11.91
N SER A 125 2.08 16.12 -11.13
CA SER A 125 2.46 14.79 -11.63
C SER A 125 2.34 13.70 -10.56
N TRP A 126 2.37 12.43 -10.98
CA TRP A 126 2.44 11.30 -10.04
C TRP A 126 3.74 11.27 -9.23
N PRO A 127 4.93 11.58 -9.80
CA PRO A 127 6.14 11.80 -9.00
C PRO A 127 5.97 12.81 -7.86
N ASP A 128 5.36 13.97 -8.13
CA ASP A 128 5.18 15.01 -7.11
C ASP A 128 4.25 14.53 -5.99
N TRP A 129 3.14 13.89 -6.36
CA TRP A 129 2.21 13.28 -5.42
C TRP A 129 2.89 12.17 -4.58
N ALA A 130 3.70 11.33 -5.23
CA ALA A 130 4.38 10.22 -4.57
C ALA A 130 5.43 10.69 -3.57
N VAL A 131 6.19 11.76 -3.86
CA VAL A 131 7.17 12.32 -2.93
C VAL A 131 6.50 12.95 -1.71
N ASP A 132 5.35 13.61 -1.87
CA ASP A 132 4.60 14.13 -0.73
C ASP A 132 4.09 13.00 0.18
N LYS A 133 3.49 11.97 -0.43
CA LYS A 133 2.96 10.82 0.30
C LYS A 133 4.04 9.92 0.89
N TRP A 134 5.13 9.69 0.16
CA TRP A 134 6.25 8.81 0.50
C TRP A 134 7.59 9.53 0.32
N PRO A 135 8.01 10.37 1.29
CA PRO A 135 9.16 11.28 1.15
C PRO A 135 10.50 10.62 0.82
N SER A 136 10.63 9.32 1.00
CA SER A 136 11.84 8.53 0.79
C SER A 136 11.78 7.59 -0.42
N CYS A 137 10.77 7.76 -1.31
CA CYS A 137 10.58 6.91 -2.49
C CYS A 137 11.50 7.22 -3.67
N THR A 138 12.37 8.21 -3.54
CA THR A 138 13.37 8.60 -4.55
C THR A 138 14.66 7.78 -4.40
N ASP A 139 15.49 7.77 -5.44
CA ASP A 139 16.79 7.06 -5.46
C ASP A 139 17.91 7.77 -4.66
N SER A 140 17.56 8.56 -3.63
CA SER A 140 18.52 9.31 -2.82
C SER A 140 19.14 8.48 -1.70
#